data_AF-A0A6I8N1Q7-F1
#
_entry.id   AF-A0A6I8N1Q7-F1
#
_cell.length_a   1.000
_cell.length_b   1.000
_cell.length_c   1.000
_cell.angle_alpha   90.00
_cell.angle_beta   90.00
_cell.angle_gamma   90.00
#
_symmetry.space_group_name_H-M   'P 1'
#
loop_
_entity.id
_entity.type
_entity.pdbx_description
1 polymer ?
#
loop_
_entity_poly.entity_id
_entity_poly.type
_entity_poly.pdbx_seq_one_letter_code
_entity_poly.pdbx_strand_id
1 'polypeptide(L)'
;MGTSSEEEQGARYPQASEAQWPEVEKAERLARGAALKWASGVFYQPEQLAGLAQYRSREAQRTQSLQARIKSTVQSYLEGVQGGLGHLRQALEEVRDIREALAAARGALGSGAEVSRALEPLRDLAEEHKQLQVSVMLLPQLLAVPAAMTQTQALIRGRRLLEAHVELLALERLQEEVLIPLGGSPNPVLPLFEDLAALAEELGQAVGAAAGAARRLAREDPALLVAAVRVAEREERRDAQLQPPPPGRPRAWRQRCLQALRQALEEAHFGAPPPEPSELPTHLAGLQAALPAELAAAEALLAPCVPGHYGVVGLCARTLHYGLTQHLHRLLDRGGLGARGTFTLLHWVLKVYPGPDMMGHPDLSPEAGVSGLEPLLAPEVIEQLERTYVEEVQASVAEWLQKALKEEVAEWFRQQEPETDPEGFYLSSLSSIVLQILDENIRVTALVSPSLQLRMRQMALEELRTLLHSLDKALGQFAQEHRKDKARPCHYVPYLLSALNSHNVLSSFISLLQPEEASSPAPSLIATALTMLQRKICRLLLEQLLEELQPPFTVLLSHQWLTGAEPGAGLCELLVKFCSGFSRLRSPMVQVPAGYPMGPPFSPFHPPTRGWNPSLWPPSISLRAP
;
A
#
# COMPACT_ATOMS: atom_id res chain seq x y z
N MET A 1 -53.46 -69.23 14.60
CA MET A 1 -54.84 -69.46 14.12
C MET A 1 -54.78 -69.91 12.67
N GLY A 2 -55.70 -70.80 12.30
CA GLY A 2 -55.72 -71.64 11.08
C GLY A 2 -55.48 -70.91 9.76
N THR A 3 -54.81 -71.56 8.82
CA THR A 3 -55.34 -72.49 7.77
C THR A 3 -55.37 -71.77 6.43
N SER A 4 -54.59 -72.26 5.47
CA SER A 4 -55.05 -72.52 4.11
C SER A 4 -53.95 -73.28 3.38
N SER A 5 -54.17 -74.59 3.27
CA SER A 5 -53.63 -75.41 2.19
C SER A 5 -54.35 -75.06 0.88
N GLU A 6 -53.90 -75.70 -0.21
CA GLU A 6 -54.51 -75.79 -1.55
C GLU A 6 -54.12 -74.63 -2.50
N GLU A 7 -53.69 -74.85 -3.73
CA GLU A 7 -53.68 -76.05 -4.57
C GLU A 7 -52.77 -75.82 -5.78
N GLU A 8 -52.03 -76.85 -6.17
CA GLU A 8 -51.32 -76.94 -7.45
C GLU A 8 -52.31 -76.87 -8.61
N GLN A 9 -52.27 -75.82 -9.42
CA GLN A 9 -52.92 -75.81 -10.73
C GLN A 9 -51.86 -75.88 -11.83
N GLY A 10 -51.77 -77.07 -12.41
CA GLY A 10 -50.88 -77.41 -13.51
C GLY A 10 -51.06 -76.49 -14.71
N ALA A 11 -49.98 -75.81 -15.09
CA ALA A 11 -49.87 -75.21 -16.40
C ALA A 11 -49.67 -76.32 -17.45
N ARG A 12 -50.78 -76.73 -18.07
CA ARG A 12 -50.75 -77.47 -19.34
C ARG A 12 -49.91 -76.68 -20.34
N TYR A 13 -48.75 -77.21 -20.71
CA TYR A 13 -48.01 -76.73 -21.87
C TYR A 13 -48.87 -76.93 -23.14
N PRO A 14 -49.06 -75.91 -23.99
CA PRO A 14 -49.68 -76.13 -25.29
C PRO A 14 -48.77 -77.03 -26.10
N GLN A 15 -49.30 -78.13 -26.62
CA GLN A 15 -48.63 -78.90 -27.67
C GLN A 15 -48.42 -77.97 -28.85
N ALA A 16 -47.15 -77.74 -29.18
CA ALA A 16 -46.74 -76.96 -30.35
C ALA A 16 -47.21 -77.70 -31.62
N SER A 17 -48.40 -77.34 -32.09
CA SER A 17 -48.73 -77.39 -33.52
C SER A 17 -47.56 -76.76 -34.29
N GLU A 18 -47.12 -77.41 -35.37
CA GLU A 18 -46.04 -76.97 -36.26
C GLU A 18 -46.26 -75.52 -36.73
N ALA A 19 -45.82 -74.56 -35.92
CA ALA A 19 -45.75 -73.17 -36.31
C ALA A 19 -44.58 -73.05 -37.27
N GLN A 20 -44.83 -73.21 -38.57
CA GLN A 20 -43.86 -72.88 -39.60
C GLN A 20 -43.56 -71.38 -39.49
N TRP A 21 -42.33 -71.06 -39.12
CA TRP A 21 -41.90 -69.68 -38.90
C TRP A 21 -41.89 -68.96 -40.26
N PRO A 22 -42.73 -67.92 -40.47
CA PRO A 22 -42.82 -67.24 -41.75
C PRO A 22 -41.49 -66.59 -42.16
N GLU A 23 -40.63 -66.26 -41.19
CA GLU A 23 -39.29 -65.73 -41.42
C GLU A 23 -38.31 -66.80 -41.94
N VAL A 24 -38.43 -68.04 -41.48
CA VAL A 24 -37.61 -69.16 -41.99
C VAL A 24 -38.01 -69.48 -43.43
N GLU A 25 -39.31 -69.47 -43.72
CA GLU A 25 -39.80 -69.70 -45.08
C GLU A 25 -39.38 -68.58 -46.04
N LYS A 26 -39.43 -67.32 -45.60
CA LYS A 26 -38.96 -66.16 -46.38
C LYS A 26 -37.43 -66.19 -46.61
N ALA A 27 -36.66 -66.55 -45.58
CA ALA A 27 -35.21 -66.72 -45.68
C ALA A 27 -34.83 -67.87 -46.61
N GLU A 28 -35.56 -68.99 -46.55
CA GLU A 28 -35.35 -70.13 -47.44
C GLU A 28 -35.65 -69.79 -48.90
N ARG A 29 -36.77 -69.07 -49.17
CA ARG A 29 -37.08 -68.60 -50.53
C ARG A 29 -36.01 -67.65 -51.08
N LEU A 30 -35.50 -66.73 -50.25
CA LEU A 30 -34.41 -65.81 -50.64
C LEU A 30 -33.09 -66.56 -50.87
N ALA A 31 -32.74 -67.51 -50.00
CA ALA A 31 -31.55 -68.33 -50.13
C ALA A 31 -31.61 -69.22 -51.39
N ARG A 32 -32.76 -69.84 -51.66
CA ARG A 32 -33.01 -70.59 -52.90
C ARG A 32 -32.88 -69.71 -54.14
N GLY A 33 -33.46 -68.51 -54.13
CA GLY A 33 -33.34 -67.56 -55.25
C GLY A 33 -31.90 -67.10 -55.52
N ALA A 34 -31.13 -66.83 -54.46
CA ALA A 34 -29.71 -66.48 -54.57
C ALA A 34 -28.86 -67.66 -55.04
N ALA A 35 -29.11 -68.86 -54.52
CA ALA A 35 -28.44 -70.09 -54.94
C ALA A 35 -28.71 -70.41 -56.42
N LEU A 36 -29.95 -70.21 -56.90
CA LEU A 36 -30.31 -70.40 -58.30
C LEU A 36 -29.58 -69.41 -59.22
N LYS A 37 -29.54 -68.11 -58.88
CA LYS A 37 -28.79 -67.09 -59.64
C LYS A 37 -27.29 -67.40 -59.69
N TRP A 38 -26.72 -67.85 -58.56
CA TRP A 38 -25.31 -68.23 -58.50
C TRP A 38 -25.04 -69.48 -59.35
N ALA A 39 -25.88 -70.52 -59.22
CA ALA A 39 -25.74 -71.76 -59.96
C ALA A 39 -25.86 -71.54 -61.48
N SER A 40 -26.79 -70.69 -61.93
CA SER A 40 -26.92 -70.35 -63.37
C SER A 40 -25.70 -69.61 -63.93
N GLY A 41 -24.95 -68.89 -63.10
CA GLY A 41 -23.72 -68.21 -63.53
C GLY A 41 -22.47 -69.09 -63.52
N VAL A 42 -22.42 -70.11 -62.66
CA VAL A 42 -21.25 -70.98 -62.46
C VAL A 42 -21.33 -72.27 -63.28
N PHE A 43 -22.54 -72.77 -63.56
CA PHE A 43 -22.77 -74.02 -64.31
C PHE A 43 -23.57 -73.77 -65.59
N TYR A 44 -23.14 -72.83 -66.43
CA TYR A 44 -23.87 -72.45 -67.65
C TYR A 44 -23.58 -73.38 -68.85
N GLN A 45 -22.53 -74.20 -68.78
CA GLN A 45 -22.16 -75.21 -69.78
C GLN A 45 -22.05 -76.63 -69.17
N PRO A 46 -22.35 -77.70 -69.93
CA PRO A 46 -22.39 -79.07 -69.39
C PRO A 46 -21.05 -79.56 -68.83
N GLU A 47 -19.92 -79.15 -69.43
CA GLU A 47 -18.59 -79.58 -68.97
C GLU A 47 -18.24 -79.04 -67.57
N GLN A 48 -18.85 -77.92 -67.15
CA GLN A 48 -18.61 -77.27 -65.86
C GLN A 48 -19.30 -78.00 -64.70
N LEU A 49 -20.23 -78.91 -64.98
CA LEU A 49 -20.90 -79.76 -63.96
C LEU A 49 -19.97 -80.81 -63.35
N ALA A 50 -18.80 -81.08 -63.96
CA ALA A 50 -17.81 -82.01 -63.40
C ALA A 50 -17.38 -81.64 -61.97
N GLY A 51 -17.37 -80.34 -61.64
CA GLY A 51 -17.07 -79.82 -60.29
C GLY A 51 -18.24 -79.82 -59.30
N LEU A 52 -19.46 -80.18 -59.72
CA LEU A 52 -20.67 -80.11 -58.88
C LEU A 52 -20.58 -81.04 -57.67
N ALA A 53 -19.99 -82.22 -57.83
CA ALA A 53 -19.80 -83.17 -56.73
C ALA A 53 -18.87 -82.61 -55.64
N GLN A 54 -17.79 -81.93 -56.05
CA GLN A 54 -16.86 -81.26 -55.13
C GLN A 54 -17.52 -80.06 -54.43
N TYR A 55 -18.32 -79.26 -55.17
CA TYR A 55 -19.07 -78.16 -54.57
C TYR A 55 -20.15 -78.64 -53.59
N ARG A 56 -20.89 -79.71 -53.93
CA ARG A 56 -21.89 -80.32 -53.04
C ARG A 56 -21.21 -80.88 -51.79
N SER A 57 -20.05 -81.51 -51.93
CA SER A 57 -19.24 -81.97 -50.79
C SER A 57 -18.78 -80.80 -49.92
N ARG A 58 -18.29 -79.71 -50.51
CA ARG A 58 -17.88 -78.49 -49.80
C ARG A 58 -19.03 -77.82 -49.08
N GLU A 59 -20.19 -77.70 -49.71
CA GLU A 59 -21.35 -77.04 -49.09
C GLU A 59 -22.01 -77.94 -48.03
N ALA A 60 -21.99 -79.27 -48.22
CA ALA A 60 -22.38 -80.23 -47.18
C ALA A 60 -21.45 -80.15 -45.96
N GLN A 61 -20.13 -80.08 -46.18
CA GLN A 61 -19.14 -79.89 -45.12
C GLN A 61 -19.31 -78.54 -44.43
N ARG A 62 -19.58 -77.46 -45.18
CA ARG A 62 -19.89 -76.13 -44.62
C ARG A 62 -21.17 -76.16 -43.79
N THR A 63 -22.24 -76.80 -44.29
CA THR A 63 -23.51 -76.95 -43.56
C THR A 63 -23.31 -77.77 -42.28
N GLN A 64 -22.57 -78.87 -42.34
CA GLN A 64 -22.24 -79.68 -41.18
C GLN A 64 -21.39 -78.89 -40.16
N SER A 65 -20.44 -78.08 -40.63
CA SER A 65 -19.64 -77.20 -39.77
C SER A 65 -20.49 -76.11 -39.11
N LEU A 66 -21.44 -75.51 -39.84
CA LEU A 66 -22.36 -74.50 -39.32
C LEU A 66 -23.32 -75.13 -38.32
N GLN A 67 -23.87 -76.31 -38.60
CA GLN A 67 -24.71 -77.05 -37.66
C GLN A 67 -23.96 -77.46 -36.41
N ALA A 68 -22.72 -77.96 -36.53
CA ALA A 68 -21.88 -78.29 -35.38
C ALA A 68 -21.59 -77.03 -34.54
N ARG A 69 -21.30 -75.90 -35.19
CA ARG A 69 -21.06 -74.63 -34.51
C ARG A 69 -22.31 -74.10 -33.82
N ILE A 70 -23.47 -74.14 -34.48
CA ILE A 70 -24.76 -73.74 -33.90
C ILE A 70 -25.10 -74.64 -32.71
N LYS A 71 -24.96 -75.98 -32.84
CA LYS A 71 -25.18 -76.92 -31.74
C LYS A 71 -24.27 -76.61 -30.55
N SER A 72 -22.98 -76.40 -30.81
CA SER A 72 -22.02 -76.03 -29.76
C SER A 72 -22.36 -74.68 -29.11
N THR A 73 -22.76 -73.67 -29.89
CA THR A 73 -23.16 -72.36 -29.33
C THR A 73 -24.46 -72.43 -28.54
N VAL A 74 -25.45 -73.19 -29.01
CA VAL A 74 -26.74 -73.36 -28.32
C VAL A 74 -26.53 -74.19 -27.06
N GLN A 75 -25.72 -75.24 -27.12
CA GLN A 75 -25.36 -76.05 -25.96
C GLN A 75 -24.63 -75.21 -24.91
N SER A 76 -23.61 -74.45 -25.30
CA SER A 76 -22.90 -73.53 -24.39
C SER A 76 -23.83 -72.47 -23.80
N TYR A 77 -24.80 -71.95 -24.59
CA TYR A 77 -25.78 -71.00 -24.09
C TYR A 77 -26.74 -71.65 -23.09
N LEU A 78 -27.25 -72.85 -23.38
CA LEU A 78 -28.14 -73.58 -22.48
C LEU A 78 -27.41 -74.00 -21.19
N GLU A 79 -26.16 -74.45 -21.28
CA GLU A 79 -25.31 -74.75 -20.13
C GLU A 79 -25.04 -73.48 -19.30
N GLY A 80 -24.80 -72.35 -19.95
CA GLY A 80 -24.67 -71.04 -19.30
C GLY A 80 -25.94 -70.58 -18.59
N VAL A 81 -27.11 -70.75 -19.22
CA VAL A 81 -28.42 -70.44 -18.62
C VAL A 81 -28.72 -71.39 -17.46
N GLN A 82 -28.44 -72.68 -17.61
CA GLN A 82 -28.66 -73.68 -16.57
C GLN A 82 -27.72 -73.43 -15.37
N GLY A 83 -26.46 -73.11 -15.62
CA GLY A 83 -25.50 -72.68 -14.59
C GLY A 83 -25.95 -71.40 -13.90
N GLY A 84 -26.41 -70.40 -14.67
CA GLY A 84 -26.95 -69.14 -14.13
C GLY A 84 -28.19 -69.35 -13.25
N LEU A 85 -29.12 -70.21 -13.67
CA LEU A 85 -30.28 -70.59 -12.86
C LEU A 85 -29.89 -71.39 -11.61
N GLY A 86 -28.87 -72.25 -11.72
CA GLY A 86 -28.27 -72.95 -10.59
C GLY A 86 -27.71 -71.98 -9.55
N HIS A 87 -26.87 -71.03 -9.98
CA HIS A 87 -26.33 -69.99 -9.11
C HIS A 87 -27.43 -69.10 -8.50
N LEU A 88 -28.49 -68.77 -9.24
CA LEU A 88 -29.63 -68.02 -8.71
C LEU A 88 -30.40 -68.78 -7.64
N ARG A 89 -30.61 -70.09 -7.82
CA ARG A 89 -31.26 -70.94 -6.81
C ARG A 89 -30.38 -71.04 -5.56
N GLN A 90 -29.09 -71.27 -5.74
CA GLN A 90 -28.13 -71.31 -4.63
C GLN A 90 -28.08 -69.97 -3.88
N ALA A 91 -28.02 -68.84 -4.59
CA ALA A 91 -28.03 -67.52 -3.98
C ALA A 91 -29.35 -67.25 -3.22
N LEU A 92 -30.49 -67.76 -3.71
CA LEU A 92 -31.76 -67.66 -2.99
C LEU A 92 -31.76 -68.49 -1.70
N GLU A 93 -31.18 -69.68 -1.72
CA GLU A 93 -30.99 -70.51 -0.51
C GLU A 93 -30.04 -69.81 0.47
N GLU A 94 -28.87 -69.35 0.02
CA GLU A 94 -27.92 -68.62 0.85
C GLU A 94 -28.53 -67.35 1.46
N VAL A 95 -29.33 -66.59 0.71
CA VAL A 95 -30.04 -65.41 1.23
C VAL A 95 -31.09 -65.80 2.27
N ARG A 96 -31.78 -66.93 2.12
CA ARG A 96 -32.72 -67.44 3.12
C ARG A 96 -31.99 -67.82 4.39
N ASP A 97 -30.89 -68.56 4.28
CA ASP A 97 -30.05 -68.96 5.41
C ASP A 97 -29.49 -67.72 6.14
N ILE A 98 -29.02 -66.71 5.39
CA ILE A 98 -28.56 -65.44 5.97
C ILE A 98 -29.71 -64.71 6.69
N ARG A 99 -30.92 -64.71 6.13
CA ARG A 99 -32.09 -64.08 6.77
C ARG A 99 -32.48 -64.81 8.05
N GLU A 100 -32.43 -66.13 8.08
CA GLU A 100 -32.69 -66.92 9.27
C GLU A 100 -31.60 -66.71 10.33
N ALA A 101 -30.33 -66.70 9.92
CA ALA A 101 -29.20 -66.38 10.80
C ALA A 101 -29.29 -64.95 11.36
N LEU A 102 -29.67 -63.97 10.55
CA LEU A 102 -29.91 -62.59 11.00
C LEU A 102 -31.11 -62.48 11.94
N ALA A 103 -32.19 -63.22 11.69
CA ALA A 103 -33.34 -63.26 12.59
C ALA A 103 -32.98 -63.91 13.93
N ALA A 104 -32.21 -65.00 13.93
CA ALA A 104 -31.68 -65.63 15.12
C ALA A 104 -30.73 -64.70 15.89
N ALA A 105 -29.80 -64.03 15.19
CA ALA A 105 -28.91 -63.03 15.78
C ALA A 105 -29.69 -61.84 16.36
N ARG A 106 -30.73 -61.36 15.67
CA ARG A 106 -31.61 -60.28 16.17
C ARG A 106 -32.41 -60.73 17.39
N GLY A 107 -32.88 -61.98 17.43
CA GLY A 107 -33.51 -62.58 18.61
C GLY A 107 -32.55 -62.68 19.80
N ALA A 108 -31.32 -63.15 19.56
CA ALA A 108 -30.26 -63.22 20.56
C ALA A 108 -29.79 -61.83 21.06
N LEU A 109 -29.79 -60.82 20.18
CA LEU A 109 -29.57 -59.42 20.57
C LEU A 109 -30.76 -58.85 21.36
N GLY A 110 -31.99 -59.28 21.06
CA GLY A 110 -33.19 -58.93 21.81
C GLY A 110 -33.18 -59.49 23.23
N SER A 111 -32.85 -60.78 23.40
CA SER A 111 -32.63 -61.37 24.74
C SER A 111 -31.39 -60.78 25.42
N GLY A 112 -30.35 -60.45 24.66
CA GLY A 112 -29.20 -59.67 25.13
C GLY A 112 -29.58 -58.27 25.63
N ALA A 113 -30.60 -57.63 25.04
CA ALA A 113 -31.13 -56.34 25.51
C ALA A 113 -31.96 -56.49 26.80
N GLU A 114 -32.69 -57.58 26.96
CA GLU A 114 -33.37 -57.92 28.23
C GLU A 114 -32.35 -58.21 29.34
N VAL A 115 -31.28 -58.95 29.03
CA VAL A 115 -30.15 -59.16 29.94
C VAL A 115 -29.41 -57.85 30.22
N SER A 116 -29.21 -56.99 29.22
CA SER A 116 -28.60 -55.67 29.40
C SER A 116 -29.44 -54.76 30.29
N ARG A 117 -30.78 -54.82 30.23
CA ARG A 117 -31.68 -54.13 31.17
C ARG A 117 -31.62 -54.74 32.57
N ALA A 118 -31.59 -56.07 32.68
CA ALA A 118 -31.46 -56.75 33.97
C ALA A 118 -30.11 -56.46 34.64
N LEU A 119 -29.05 -56.23 33.86
CA LEU A 119 -27.71 -55.85 34.31
C LEU A 119 -27.52 -54.33 34.43
N GLU A 120 -28.48 -53.50 34.04
CA GLU A 120 -28.42 -52.03 34.12
C GLU A 120 -28.14 -51.56 35.56
N PRO A 121 -28.82 -52.08 36.61
CA PRO A 121 -28.51 -51.71 37.99
C PRO A 121 -27.09 -52.09 38.44
N LEU A 122 -26.55 -53.20 37.91
CA LEU A 122 -25.17 -53.62 38.20
C LEU A 122 -24.16 -52.75 37.44
N ARG A 123 -24.50 -52.28 36.24
CA ARG A 123 -23.66 -51.36 35.46
C ARG A 123 -23.65 -49.97 36.11
N ASP A 124 -24.80 -49.50 36.58
CA ASP A 124 -24.92 -48.24 37.30
C ASP A 124 -24.14 -48.29 38.61
N LEU A 125 -24.28 -49.38 39.39
CA LEU A 125 -23.47 -49.60 40.60
C LEU A 125 -21.96 -49.71 40.30
N ALA A 126 -21.58 -50.33 39.18
CA ALA A 126 -20.19 -50.43 38.76
C ALA A 126 -19.62 -49.05 38.33
N GLU A 127 -20.42 -48.21 37.67
CA GLU A 127 -20.02 -46.85 37.31
C GLU A 127 -19.93 -45.96 38.56
N GLU A 128 -20.88 -46.06 39.50
CA GLU A 128 -20.80 -45.40 40.81
C GLU A 128 -19.55 -45.85 41.58
N HIS A 129 -19.24 -47.15 41.59
CA HIS A 129 -18.04 -47.67 42.25
C HIS A 129 -16.76 -47.16 41.58
N LYS A 130 -16.74 -47.09 40.25
CA LYS A 130 -15.63 -46.51 39.47
C LYS A 130 -15.47 -45.02 39.74
N GLN A 131 -16.56 -44.26 39.82
CA GLN A 131 -16.56 -42.85 40.18
C GLN A 131 -16.04 -42.62 41.60
N LEU A 132 -16.49 -43.42 42.56
CA LEU A 132 -16.02 -43.37 43.95
C LEU A 132 -14.56 -43.78 44.06
N GLN A 133 -14.13 -44.82 43.34
CA GLN A 133 -12.75 -45.28 43.33
C GLN A 133 -11.81 -44.18 42.81
N VAL A 134 -12.15 -43.55 41.68
CA VAL A 134 -11.39 -42.42 41.13
C VAL A 134 -11.36 -41.26 42.13
N SER A 135 -12.51 -40.92 42.72
CA SER A 135 -12.60 -39.82 43.69
C SER A 135 -11.76 -40.08 44.94
N VAL A 136 -11.71 -41.32 45.44
CA VAL A 136 -10.89 -41.72 46.60
C VAL A 136 -9.41 -41.72 46.25
N MET A 137 -9.03 -42.18 45.05
CA MET A 137 -7.64 -42.15 44.57
C MET A 137 -7.12 -40.72 44.40
N LEU A 138 -7.96 -39.80 43.93
CA LEU A 138 -7.62 -38.40 43.67
C LEU A 138 -7.85 -37.48 44.88
N LEU A 139 -8.51 -37.95 45.94
CA LEU A 139 -8.83 -37.16 47.14
C LEU A 139 -7.63 -36.41 47.75
N PRO A 140 -6.43 -37.01 47.89
CA PRO A 140 -5.27 -36.30 48.44
C PRO A 140 -4.84 -35.11 47.56
N GLN A 141 -4.97 -35.25 46.24
CA GLN A 141 -4.63 -34.19 45.28
C GLN A 141 -5.71 -33.11 45.27
N LEU A 142 -6.99 -33.48 45.36
CA LEU A 142 -8.12 -32.54 45.46
C LEU A 142 -8.03 -31.65 46.70
N LEU A 143 -7.60 -32.19 47.85
CA LEU A 143 -7.38 -31.41 49.06
C LEU A 143 -6.21 -30.43 48.94
N ALA A 144 -5.24 -30.72 48.06
CA ALA A 144 -4.09 -29.86 47.79
C ALA A 144 -4.39 -28.73 46.78
N VAL A 145 -5.52 -28.79 46.04
CA VAL A 145 -5.87 -27.81 45.00
C VAL A 145 -5.84 -26.36 45.51
N PRO A 146 -6.46 -25.98 46.64
CA PRO A 146 -6.42 -24.59 47.10
C PRO A 146 -4.99 -24.11 47.43
N ALA A 147 -4.15 -24.99 47.98
CA ALA A 147 -2.75 -24.68 48.25
C ALA A 147 -1.94 -24.51 46.96
N ALA A 148 -2.16 -25.38 45.97
CA ALA A 148 -1.54 -25.29 44.65
C ALA A 148 -1.99 -24.03 43.86
N MET A 149 -3.27 -23.65 43.96
CA MET A 149 -3.82 -22.42 43.37
C MET A 149 -3.12 -21.17 43.95
N THR A 150 -3.00 -21.08 45.28
CA THR A 150 -2.33 -19.96 45.95
C THR A 150 -0.82 -19.92 45.67
N GLN A 151 -0.17 -21.09 45.60
CA GLN A 151 1.23 -21.20 45.19
C GLN A 151 1.44 -20.74 43.75
N THR A 152 0.58 -21.16 42.82
CA THR A 152 0.65 -20.74 41.41
C THR A 152 0.50 -19.23 41.29
N GLN A 153 -0.44 -18.63 42.04
CA GLN A 153 -0.60 -17.18 42.08
C GLN A 153 0.65 -16.47 42.62
N ALA A 154 1.30 -17.02 43.65
CA ALA A 154 2.57 -16.49 44.16
C ALA A 154 3.70 -16.58 43.12
N LEU A 155 3.76 -17.67 42.34
CA LEU A 155 4.73 -17.83 41.24
C LEU A 155 4.50 -16.80 40.13
N ILE A 156 3.24 -16.50 39.77
CA ILE A 156 2.89 -15.46 38.80
C ILE A 156 3.38 -14.09 39.29
N ARG A 157 3.06 -13.73 40.54
CA ARG A 157 3.52 -12.47 41.16
C ARG A 157 5.05 -12.39 41.25
N GLY A 158 5.70 -13.52 41.51
CA GLY A 158 7.15 -13.67 41.53
C GLY A 158 7.82 -13.74 40.15
N ARG A 159 7.08 -13.54 39.05
CA ARG A 159 7.57 -13.60 37.66
C ARG A 159 8.18 -14.95 37.24
N ARG A 160 7.86 -16.04 37.94
CA ARG A 160 8.30 -17.42 37.60
C ARG A 160 7.31 -18.06 36.63
N LEU A 161 7.18 -17.49 35.44
CA LEU A 161 6.11 -17.80 34.48
C LEU A 161 6.09 -19.27 34.02
N LEU A 162 7.26 -19.88 33.81
CA LEU A 162 7.34 -21.27 33.37
C LEU A 162 6.84 -22.25 34.43
N GLU A 163 7.17 -21.99 35.70
CA GLU A 163 6.75 -22.83 36.82
C GLU A 163 5.27 -22.66 37.10
N ALA A 164 4.79 -21.41 37.10
CA ALA A 164 3.37 -21.12 37.19
C ALA A 164 2.56 -21.82 36.08
N HIS A 165 3.08 -21.87 34.84
CA HIS A 165 2.44 -22.56 33.74
C HIS A 165 2.41 -24.10 33.93
N VAL A 166 3.46 -24.70 34.50
CA VAL A 166 3.49 -26.14 34.80
C VAL A 166 2.46 -26.51 35.86
N GLU A 167 2.39 -25.73 36.94
CA GLU A 167 1.40 -25.95 38.02
C GLU A 167 -0.03 -25.73 37.50
N LEU A 168 -0.27 -24.69 36.71
CA LEU A 168 -1.57 -24.46 36.06
C LEU A 168 -1.98 -25.65 35.18
N LEU A 169 -1.05 -26.19 34.39
CA LEU A 169 -1.31 -27.34 33.54
C LEU A 169 -1.61 -28.61 34.36
N ALA A 170 -0.91 -28.81 35.49
CA ALA A 170 -1.20 -29.91 36.40
C ALA A 170 -2.61 -29.80 37.00
N LEU A 171 -3.03 -28.59 37.37
CA LEU A 171 -4.37 -28.32 37.88
C LEU A 171 -5.45 -28.53 36.83
N GLU A 172 -5.23 -28.07 35.59
CA GLU A 172 -6.17 -28.31 34.48
C GLU A 172 -6.27 -29.79 34.11
N ARG A 173 -5.16 -30.54 34.14
CA ARG A 173 -5.18 -32.00 33.94
C ARG A 173 -5.91 -32.71 35.05
N LEU A 174 -5.69 -32.33 36.32
CA LEU A 174 -6.43 -32.88 37.45
C LEU A 174 -7.93 -32.60 37.32
N GLN A 175 -8.30 -31.41 36.86
CA GLN A 175 -9.69 -31.06 36.57
C GLN A 175 -10.29 -31.98 35.49
N GLU A 176 -9.58 -32.21 34.39
CA GLU A 176 -9.99 -33.12 33.31
C GLU A 176 -10.11 -34.58 33.81
N GLU A 177 -9.12 -35.07 34.57
CA GLU A 177 -9.08 -36.42 35.16
C GLU A 177 -10.24 -36.68 36.14
N VAL A 178 -10.72 -35.62 36.79
CA VAL A 178 -11.88 -35.68 37.69
C VAL A 178 -13.19 -35.55 36.91
N LEU A 179 -13.27 -34.66 35.91
CA LEU A 179 -14.50 -34.40 35.17
C LEU A 179 -14.89 -35.55 34.21
N ILE A 180 -13.92 -36.19 33.55
CA ILE A 180 -14.16 -37.25 32.56
C ILE A 180 -14.89 -38.46 33.20
N PRO A 181 -14.44 -39.01 34.35
CA PRO A 181 -15.11 -40.16 34.97
C PRO A 181 -16.45 -39.80 35.62
N LEU A 182 -16.64 -38.54 36.00
CA LEU A 182 -17.84 -38.06 36.71
C LEU A 182 -18.99 -37.61 35.80
N GLY A 183 -18.84 -37.74 34.47
CA GLY A 183 -19.95 -37.67 33.52
C GLY A 183 -20.75 -36.36 33.49
N GLY A 184 -20.19 -35.23 33.93
CA GLY A 184 -20.84 -33.92 33.88
C GLY A 184 -22.03 -33.71 34.83
N SER A 185 -22.26 -34.60 35.80
CA SER A 185 -23.21 -34.38 36.89
C SER A 185 -22.80 -33.15 37.74
N PRO A 186 -23.73 -32.37 38.33
CA PRO A 186 -23.38 -31.29 39.25
C PRO A 186 -22.66 -31.87 40.47
N ASN A 187 -21.33 -31.85 40.41
CA ASN A 187 -20.47 -32.46 41.41
C ASN A 187 -20.01 -31.42 42.45
N PRO A 188 -19.85 -31.83 43.73
CA PRO A 188 -19.34 -30.97 44.81
C PRO A 188 -17.86 -30.54 44.62
N VAL A 189 -17.20 -31.02 43.56
CA VAL A 189 -15.80 -30.76 43.23
C VAL A 189 -15.63 -29.56 42.29
N LEU A 190 -16.69 -29.13 41.59
CA LEU A 190 -16.66 -27.95 40.72
C LEU A 190 -16.23 -26.65 41.44
N PRO A 191 -16.69 -26.37 42.68
CA PRO A 191 -16.27 -25.16 43.42
C PRO A 191 -14.77 -25.08 43.72
N LEU A 192 -14.06 -26.22 43.80
CA LEU A 192 -12.61 -26.24 44.05
C LEU A 192 -11.80 -25.69 42.87
N PHE A 193 -12.38 -25.68 41.66
CA PHE A 193 -11.73 -25.25 40.42
C PHE A 193 -12.36 -23.97 39.83
N GLU A 194 -13.28 -23.30 40.53
CA GLU A 194 -13.95 -22.07 40.05
C GLU A 194 -12.94 -20.97 39.66
N ASP A 195 -11.90 -20.79 40.47
CA ASP A 195 -10.87 -19.77 40.24
C ASP A 195 -9.80 -20.16 39.21
N LEU A 196 -9.83 -21.39 38.68
CA LEU A 196 -8.80 -21.88 37.75
C LEU A 196 -8.76 -21.07 36.45
N ALA A 197 -9.94 -20.67 35.95
CA ALA A 197 -10.04 -19.82 34.76
C ALA A 197 -9.49 -18.41 35.02
N ALA A 198 -9.75 -17.84 36.21
CA ALA A 198 -9.23 -16.54 36.59
C ALA A 198 -7.69 -16.58 36.76
N LEU A 199 -7.16 -17.63 37.36
CA LEU A 199 -5.72 -17.85 37.51
C LEU A 199 -5.01 -18.00 36.15
N ALA A 200 -5.63 -18.72 35.22
CA ALA A 200 -5.15 -18.81 33.85
C ALA A 200 -5.12 -17.44 33.15
N GLU A 201 -6.14 -16.61 33.36
CA GLU A 201 -6.18 -15.25 32.82
C GLU A 201 -5.13 -14.34 33.49
N GLU A 202 -4.89 -14.45 34.80
CA GLU A 202 -3.83 -13.73 35.51
C GLU A 202 -2.43 -14.08 34.95
N LEU A 203 -2.17 -15.36 34.67
CA LEU A 203 -0.94 -15.79 34.00
C LEU A 203 -0.86 -15.23 32.56
N GLY A 204 -1.96 -15.27 31.80
CA GLY A 204 -2.04 -14.71 30.45
C GLY A 204 -1.75 -13.20 30.42
N GLN A 205 -2.24 -12.46 31.40
CA GLN A 205 -1.94 -11.03 31.59
C GLN A 205 -0.46 -10.81 31.95
N ALA A 206 0.11 -11.62 32.84
CA ALA A 206 1.53 -11.51 33.20
C ALA A 206 2.45 -11.81 31.99
N VAL A 207 2.10 -12.81 31.19
CA VAL A 207 2.79 -13.14 29.92
C VAL A 207 2.66 -11.99 28.92
N GLY A 208 1.47 -11.42 28.74
CA GLY A 208 1.24 -10.26 27.90
C GLY A 208 2.00 -9.01 28.36
N ALA A 209 2.03 -8.75 29.67
CA ALA A 209 2.79 -7.64 30.25
C ALA A 209 4.30 -7.79 30.05
N ALA A 210 4.83 -9.03 30.16
CA ALA A 210 6.22 -9.30 29.83
C ALA A 210 6.52 -9.06 28.34
N ALA A 211 5.61 -9.44 27.44
CA ALA A 211 5.73 -9.15 26.01
C ALA A 211 5.64 -7.64 25.69
N GLY A 212 4.77 -6.89 26.37
CA GLY A 212 4.73 -5.42 26.27
C GLY A 212 6.01 -4.76 26.80
N ALA A 213 6.62 -5.33 27.83
CA ALA A 213 7.92 -4.90 28.35
C ALA A 213 9.13 -5.46 27.58
N ALA A 214 8.94 -6.09 26.42
CA ALA A 214 9.99 -6.85 25.73
C ALA A 214 11.25 -6.03 25.43
N ARG A 215 11.13 -4.76 25.06
CA ARG A 215 12.28 -3.86 24.83
C ARG A 215 13.18 -3.77 26.07
N ARG A 216 12.57 -3.58 27.24
CA ARG A 216 13.27 -3.47 28.52
C ARG A 216 13.81 -4.83 28.96
N LEU A 217 12.98 -5.87 28.88
CA LEU A 217 13.37 -7.22 29.30
C LEU A 217 14.46 -7.81 28.42
N ALA A 218 14.47 -7.57 27.11
CA ALA A 218 15.56 -8.02 26.24
C ALA A 218 16.94 -7.45 26.65
N ARG A 219 16.97 -6.28 27.31
CA ARG A 219 18.19 -5.66 27.85
C ARG A 219 18.52 -6.11 29.26
N GLU A 220 17.54 -6.11 30.16
CA GLU A 220 17.74 -6.32 31.60
C GLU A 220 17.63 -7.79 32.02
N ASP A 221 16.66 -8.52 31.48
CA ASP A 221 16.35 -9.90 31.85
C ASP A 221 15.74 -10.67 30.66
N PRO A 222 16.58 -11.12 29.70
CA PRO A 222 16.12 -11.83 28.51
C PRO A 222 15.52 -13.20 28.87
N ALA A 223 15.89 -13.78 30.02
CA ALA A 223 15.38 -15.07 30.46
C ALA A 223 13.88 -15.00 30.75
N LEU A 224 13.41 -13.93 31.39
CA LEU A 224 11.99 -13.71 31.64
C LEU A 224 11.17 -13.53 30.35
N LEU A 225 11.72 -12.80 29.38
CA LEU A 225 11.06 -12.63 28.08
C LEU A 225 10.95 -13.97 27.33
N VAL A 226 12.05 -14.72 27.27
CA VAL A 226 12.06 -16.07 26.67
C VAL A 226 11.09 -16.99 27.41
N ALA A 227 11.00 -16.91 28.74
CA ALA A 227 10.02 -17.66 29.52
C ALA A 227 8.58 -17.32 29.12
N ALA A 228 8.22 -16.03 29.00
CA ALA A 228 6.91 -15.59 28.56
C ALA A 228 6.55 -16.12 27.16
N VAL A 229 7.46 -15.98 26.19
CA VAL A 229 7.27 -16.45 24.82
C VAL A 229 7.14 -17.98 24.77
N ARG A 230 7.93 -18.71 25.56
CA ARG A 230 7.83 -20.17 25.66
C ARG A 230 6.49 -20.62 26.24
N VAL A 231 5.97 -19.92 27.24
CA VAL A 231 4.65 -20.21 27.80
C VAL A 231 3.57 -20.00 26.74
N ALA A 232 3.61 -18.88 26.00
CA ALA A 232 2.67 -18.60 24.91
C ALA A 232 2.72 -19.66 23.80
N GLU A 233 3.91 -20.09 23.38
CA GLU A 233 4.11 -21.13 22.37
C GLU A 233 3.60 -22.51 22.82
N ARG A 234 3.83 -22.87 24.09
CA ARG A 234 3.36 -24.14 24.63
C ARG A 234 1.83 -24.20 24.70
N GLU A 235 1.22 -23.09 25.12
CA GLU A 235 -0.24 -22.99 25.18
C GLU A 235 -0.86 -23.10 23.79
N GLU A 236 -0.32 -22.40 22.78
CA GLU A 236 -0.82 -22.46 21.40
C GLU A 236 -0.71 -23.88 20.81
N ARG A 237 0.40 -24.58 21.08
CA ARG A 237 0.57 -25.98 20.62
C ARG A 237 -0.42 -26.93 21.28
N ARG A 238 -0.74 -26.71 22.55
CA ARG A 238 -1.76 -27.50 23.25
C ARG A 238 -3.14 -27.21 22.68
N ASP A 239 -3.49 -25.94 22.51
CA ASP A 239 -4.76 -25.53 21.91
C ASP A 239 -4.98 -26.15 20.53
N ALA A 240 -3.92 -26.28 19.72
CA ALA A 240 -3.98 -26.94 18.41
C ALA A 240 -4.20 -28.46 18.48
N GLN A 241 -3.83 -29.11 19.59
CA GLN A 241 -3.98 -30.57 19.79
C GLN A 241 -5.35 -30.95 20.37
N LEU A 242 -6.06 -30.01 20.98
CA LEU A 242 -7.38 -30.25 21.60
C LEU A 242 -8.49 -30.21 20.53
N GLN A 243 -9.09 -31.37 20.22
CA GLN A 243 -10.25 -31.47 19.34
C GLN A 243 -11.32 -32.42 19.93
N PRO A 244 -12.57 -31.96 20.17
CA PRO A 244 -13.03 -30.56 20.11
C PRO A 244 -12.44 -29.69 21.24
N PRO A 245 -12.23 -28.38 21.04
CA PRO A 245 -11.71 -27.51 22.08
C PRO A 245 -12.74 -27.31 23.21
N PRO A 246 -12.33 -27.34 24.48
CA PRO A 246 -13.21 -27.04 25.61
C PRO A 246 -13.61 -25.56 25.65
N PRO A 247 -14.69 -25.19 26.37
CA PRO A 247 -15.10 -23.80 26.52
C PRO A 247 -13.98 -22.94 27.12
N GLY A 248 -13.70 -21.79 26.51
CA GLY A 248 -12.60 -20.90 26.92
C GLY A 248 -11.25 -21.17 26.23
N ARG A 249 -11.19 -22.07 25.24
CA ARG A 249 -10.04 -22.29 24.34
C ARG A 249 -10.43 -22.08 22.86
N PRO A 250 -9.50 -21.64 21.99
CA PRO A 250 -8.10 -21.32 22.26
C PRO A 250 -7.93 -20.00 23.02
N ARG A 251 -6.86 -19.89 23.83
CA ARG A 251 -6.56 -18.67 24.62
C ARG A 251 -5.80 -17.60 23.85
N ALA A 252 -5.23 -17.96 22.69
CA ALA A 252 -4.52 -17.08 21.77
C ALA A 252 -3.40 -16.24 22.43
N TRP A 253 -2.68 -16.82 23.40
CA TRP A 253 -1.62 -16.11 24.15
C TRP A 253 -0.50 -15.60 23.25
N ARG A 254 -0.19 -16.31 22.16
CA ARG A 254 0.74 -15.82 21.13
C ARG A 254 0.26 -14.50 20.52
N GLN A 255 -1.01 -14.42 20.10
CA GLN A 255 -1.57 -13.21 19.51
C GLN A 255 -1.60 -12.05 20.52
N ARG A 256 -1.98 -12.34 21.77
CA ARG A 256 -1.96 -11.36 22.87
C ARG A 256 -0.56 -10.81 23.13
N CYS A 257 0.47 -11.65 23.11
CA CYS A 257 1.87 -11.22 23.26
C CYS A 257 2.29 -10.28 22.12
N LEU A 258 2.00 -10.67 20.88
CA LEU A 258 2.31 -9.85 19.71
C LEU A 258 1.56 -8.51 19.76
N GLN A 259 0.30 -8.50 20.17
CA GLN A 259 -0.49 -7.28 20.32
C GLN A 259 0.05 -6.38 21.43
N ALA A 260 0.41 -6.93 22.59
CA ALA A 260 1.00 -6.17 23.69
C ALA A 260 2.33 -5.53 23.29
N LEU A 261 3.16 -6.24 22.53
CA LEU A 261 4.39 -5.69 21.96
C LEU A 261 4.10 -4.50 21.03
N ARG A 262 3.11 -4.62 20.13
CA ARG A 262 2.73 -3.54 19.21
C ARG A 262 2.25 -2.30 19.96
N GLN A 263 1.35 -2.48 20.92
CA GLN A 263 0.80 -1.40 21.75
C GLN A 263 1.90 -0.69 22.52
N ALA A 264 2.82 -1.43 23.14
CA ALA A 264 3.92 -0.83 23.87
C ALA A 264 4.85 0.01 22.98
N LEU A 265 5.10 -0.42 21.74
CA LEU A 265 5.89 0.34 20.77
C LEU A 265 5.16 1.62 20.33
N GLU A 266 3.86 1.52 20.03
CA GLU A 266 3.03 2.66 19.64
C GLU A 266 2.93 3.69 20.77
N GLU A 267 2.68 3.26 22.00
CA GLU A 267 2.61 4.12 23.18
C GLU A 267 3.95 4.80 23.48
N ALA A 268 5.07 4.08 23.35
CA ALA A 268 6.40 4.60 23.64
C ALA A 268 6.83 5.74 22.71
N HIS A 269 6.42 5.72 21.44
CA HIS A 269 6.87 6.69 20.43
C HIS A 269 5.77 7.66 19.98
N PHE A 270 4.50 7.27 20.03
CA PHE A 270 3.37 8.02 19.46
C PHE A 270 2.20 8.22 20.44
N GLY A 271 2.36 7.83 21.71
CA GLY A 271 1.38 8.04 22.76
C GLY A 271 1.26 9.50 23.23
N ALA A 272 2.32 10.29 23.06
CA ALA A 272 2.31 11.72 23.35
C ALA A 272 1.41 12.48 22.36
N PRO A 273 0.77 13.59 22.76
CA PRO A 273 0.04 14.45 21.84
C PRO A 273 0.97 15.01 20.75
N PRO A 274 0.44 15.34 19.57
CA PRO A 274 1.25 15.91 18.49
C PRO A 274 1.90 17.23 18.94
N PRO A 275 3.17 17.48 18.54
CA PRO A 275 3.92 18.65 18.98
C PRO A 275 3.27 19.95 18.50
N GLU A 276 3.63 21.07 19.15
CA GLU A 276 3.34 22.40 18.60
C GLU A 276 4.08 22.62 17.27
N PRO A 277 3.56 23.44 16.34
CA PRO A 277 4.23 23.74 15.07
C PRO A 277 5.67 24.24 15.23
N SER A 278 5.96 24.98 16.30
CA SER A 278 7.30 25.48 16.61
C SER A 278 8.29 24.39 17.03
N GLU A 279 7.80 23.28 17.56
CA GLU A 279 8.59 22.16 18.09
C GLU A 279 8.74 21.01 17.09
N LEU A 280 8.01 21.08 15.96
CA LEU A 280 8.00 20.06 14.92
C LEU A 280 9.41 19.64 14.45
N PRO A 281 10.37 20.54 14.19
CA PRO A 281 11.72 20.13 13.78
C PRO A 281 12.43 19.29 14.85
N THR A 282 12.31 19.68 16.12
CA THR A 282 12.92 18.96 17.24
C THR A 282 12.26 17.59 17.44
N HIS A 283 10.93 17.52 17.32
CA HIS A 283 10.17 16.28 17.39
C HIS A 283 10.58 15.31 16.28
N LEU A 284 10.66 15.78 15.03
CA LEU A 284 11.07 14.96 13.89
C LEU A 284 12.53 14.49 14.01
N ALA A 285 13.44 15.32 14.52
CA ALA A 285 14.81 14.92 14.82
C ALA A 285 14.88 13.84 15.92
N GLY A 286 14.03 13.95 16.95
CA GLY A 286 13.88 12.93 17.98
C GLY A 286 13.42 11.60 17.42
N LEU A 287 12.43 11.59 16.53
CA LEU A 287 11.98 10.39 15.82
C LEU A 287 13.05 9.82 14.88
N GLN A 288 13.78 10.68 14.17
CA GLN A 288 14.89 10.30 13.30
C GLN A 288 15.98 9.52 14.05
N ALA A 289 16.29 9.91 15.29
CA ALA A 289 17.24 9.16 16.11
C ALA A 289 16.60 7.91 16.77
N ALA A 290 15.36 8.03 17.25
CA ALA A 290 14.75 6.99 18.09
C ALA A 290 14.27 5.77 17.31
N LEU A 291 13.67 5.93 16.13
CA LEU A 291 13.07 4.82 15.39
C LEU A 291 14.11 3.84 14.83
N PRO A 292 15.19 4.27 14.16
CA PRO A 292 16.23 3.35 13.69
C PRO A 292 16.94 2.66 14.86
N ALA A 293 17.21 3.38 15.95
CA ALA A 293 17.80 2.80 17.15
C ALA A 293 16.89 1.73 17.81
N GLU A 294 15.58 1.91 17.74
CA GLU A 294 14.62 0.92 18.24
C GLU A 294 14.63 -0.35 17.38
N LEU A 295 14.70 -0.21 16.06
CA LEU A 295 14.79 -1.35 15.15
C LEU A 295 16.13 -2.08 15.28
N ALA A 296 17.24 -1.35 15.36
CA ALA A 296 18.55 -1.94 15.63
C ALA A 296 18.58 -2.69 16.97
N ALA A 297 17.93 -2.14 18.00
CA ALA A 297 17.79 -2.84 19.29
C ALA A 297 16.88 -4.08 19.18
N ALA A 298 15.80 -4.02 18.39
CA ALA A 298 14.94 -5.15 18.14
C ALA A 298 15.68 -6.28 17.41
N GLU A 299 16.53 -5.96 16.44
CA GLU A 299 17.39 -6.92 15.74
C GLU A 299 18.43 -7.54 16.67
N ALA A 300 19.16 -6.70 17.42
CA ALA A 300 20.27 -7.17 18.24
C ALA A 300 19.82 -7.93 19.49
N LEU A 301 18.72 -7.52 20.13
CA LEU A 301 18.34 -8.00 21.47
C LEU A 301 17.02 -8.76 21.50
N LEU A 302 16.01 -8.32 20.74
CA LEU A 302 14.68 -8.93 20.77
C LEU A 302 14.59 -10.16 19.86
N ALA A 303 15.16 -10.10 18.65
CA ALA A 303 15.12 -11.21 17.70
C ALA A 303 15.72 -12.53 18.25
N PRO A 304 16.83 -12.53 19.02
CA PRO A 304 17.35 -13.76 19.64
C PRO A 304 16.43 -14.36 20.72
N CYS A 305 15.55 -13.55 21.33
CA CYS A 305 14.67 -13.99 22.42
C CYS A 305 13.37 -14.64 21.91
N VAL A 306 13.03 -14.48 20.63
CA VAL A 306 11.74 -14.89 20.06
C VAL A 306 11.95 -15.86 18.89
N PRO A 307 11.07 -16.84 18.66
CA PRO A 307 11.17 -17.73 17.51
C PRO A 307 11.17 -16.98 16.17
N GLY A 308 12.07 -17.35 15.24
CA GLY A 308 12.23 -16.64 13.96
C GLY A 308 10.98 -16.56 13.08
N HIS A 309 10.05 -17.53 13.19
CA HIS A 309 8.79 -17.51 12.45
C HIS A 309 7.81 -16.41 12.89
N TYR A 310 8.10 -15.69 13.99
CA TYR A 310 7.32 -14.52 14.39
C TYR A 310 7.64 -13.28 13.54
N GLY A 311 8.82 -13.23 12.89
CA GLY A 311 9.26 -12.08 12.10
C GLY A 311 9.22 -10.77 12.89
N VAL A 312 9.72 -10.79 14.13
CA VAL A 312 9.54 -9.70 15.11
C VAL A 312 10.14 -8.37 14.64
N VAL A 313 11.27 -8.41 13.95
CA VAL A 313 11.90 -7.19 13.39
C VAL A 313 10.98 -6.53 12.38
N GLY A 314 10.48 -7.29 11.41
CA GLY A 314 9.50 -6.79 10.44
C GLY A 314 8.16 -6.39 11.08
N LEU A 315 7.76 -7.05 12.17
CA LEU A 315 6.60 -6.63 12.97
C LEU A 315 6.83 -5.24 13.58
N CYS A 316 7.96 -5.03 14.25
CA CYS A 316 8.34 -3.74 14.82
C CYS A 316 8.40 -2.65 13.75
N ALA A 317 9.02 -2.92 12.60
CA ALA A 317 9.11 -1.98 11.48
C ALA A 317 7.73 -1.56 10.97
N ARG A 318 6.82 -2.52 10.73
CA ARG A 318 5.44 -2.24 10.31
C ARG A 318 4.66 -1.44 11.35
N THR A 319 4.80 -1.79 12.63
CA THR A 319 4.12 -1.09 13.72
C THR A 319 4.62 0.34 13.88
N LEU A 320 5.93 0.56 13.85
CA LEU A 320 6.50 1.91 13.92
C LEU A 320 6.11 2.75 12.69
N HIS A 321 6.12 2.14 11.49
CA HIS A 321 5.67 2.80 10.27
C HIS A 321 4.20 3.22 10.36
N TYR A 322 3.30 2.31 10.72
CA TYR A 322 1.87 2.59 10.82
C TYR A 322 1.55 3.60 11.93
N GLY A 323 2.18 3.45 13.09
CA GLY A 323 2.06 4.41 14.20
C GLY A 323 2.54 5.81 13.81
N LEU A 324 3.65 5.90 13.07
CA LEU A 324 4.16 7.16 12.53
C LEU A 324 3.17 7.76 11.53
N THR A 325 2.64 6.97 10.60
CA THR A 325 1.61 7.40 9.66
C THR A 325 0.43 8.02 10.39
N GLN A 326 -0.13 7.33 11.38
CA GLN A 326 -1.24 7.87 12.19
C GLN A 326 -0.84 9.15 12.96
N HIS A 327 0.39 9.20 13.50
CA HIS A 327 0.90 10.37 14.20
C HIS A 327 1.01 11.60 13.28
N LEU A 328 1.49 11.41 12.06
CA LEU A 328 1.56 12.47 11.06
C LEU A 328 0.17 12.95 10.64
N HIS A 329 -0.80 12.04 10.46
CA HIS A 329 -2.18 12.44 10.18
C HIS A 329 -2.78 13.28 11.32
N ARG A 330 -2.58 12.87 12.59
CA ARG A 330 -3.00 13.67 13.76
C ARG A 330 -2.37 15.07 13.80
N LEU A 331 -1.10 15.18 13.36
CA LEU A 331 -0.38 16.45 13.26
C LEU A 331 -0.95 17.32 12.12
N LEU A 332 -1.32 16.70 10.99
CA LEU A 332 -1.94 17.39 9.86
C LEU A 332 -3.35 17.87 10.15
N ASP A 333 -4.17 17.06 10.83
CA ASP A 333 -5.54 17.39 11.22
C ASP A 333 -5.62 18.63 12.14
N ARG A 334 -4.55 18.86 12.93
CA ARG A 334 -4.41 20.04 13.78
C ARG A 334 -4.23 21.33 12.96
N GLY A 335 -3.59 21.24 11.79
CA GLY A 335 -3.26 22.37 10.94
C GLY A 335 -2.26 23.37 11.57
N GLY A 336 -2.05 24.49 10.87
CA GLY A 336 -1.24 25.61 11.40
C GLY A 336 0.28 25.41 11.35
N LEU A 337 0.78 24.58 10.44
CA LEU A 337 2.22 24.33 10.29
C LEU A 337 3.00 25.56 9.81
N GLY A 338 2.37 26.42 8.99
CA GLY A 338 3.03 27.53 8.33
C GLY A 338 4.09 27.07 7.32
N ALA A 339 4.62 28.01 6.53
CA ALA A 339 5.51 27.67 5.41
C ALA A 339 6.74 26.86 5.86
N ARG A 340 7.32 27.23 7.00
CA ARG A 340 8.48 26.55 7.57
C ARG A 340 8.15 25.13 8.05
N GLY A 341 7.03 24.94 8.74
CA GLY A 341 6.61 23.63 9.24
C GLY A 341 6.24 22.70 8.09
N THR A 342 5.49 23.20 7.12
CA THR A 342 5.09 22.46 5.91
C THR A 342 6.31 22.02 5.10
N PHE A 343 7.29 22.90 4.88
CA PHE A 343 8.54 22.55 4.20
C PHE A 343 9.33 21.48 4.96
N THR A 344 9.48 21.65 6.28
CA THR A 344 10.23 20.71 7.13
C THR A 344 9.61 19.32 7.07
N LEU A 345 8.28 19.25 7.14
CA LEU A 345 7.54 17.99 7.06
C LEU A 345 7.67 17.33 5.69
N LEU A 346 7.47 18.09 4.60
CA LEU A 346 7.60 17.58 3.23
C LEU A 346 9.01 17.03 2.97
N HIS A 347 10.04 17.79 3.33
CA HIS A 347 11.43 17.35 3.21
C HIS A 347 11.67 16.07 4.03
N TRP A 348 11.20 16.04 5.27
CA TRP A 348 11.43 14.90 6.15
C TRP A 348 10.76 13.62 5.64
N VAL A 349 9.50 13.70 5.22
CA VAL A 349 8.74 12.55 4.71
C VAL A 349 9.31 12.03 3.39
N LEU A 350 9.71 12.92 2.48
CA LEU A 350 10.13 12.54 1.13
C LEU A 350 11.62 12.20 1.00
N LYS A 351 12.48 12.76 1.87
CA LYS A 351 13.94 12.61 1.77
C LYS A 351 14.57 11.95 2.98
N VAL A 352 14.19 12.36 4.19
CA VAL A 352 14.86 11.89 5.41
C VAL A 352 14.37 10.49 5.80
N TYR A 353 13.06 10.28 5.84
CA TYR A 353 12.45 9.01 6.24
C TYR A 353 12.90 7.80 5.40
N PRO A 354 12.79 7.83 4.04
CA PRO A 354 13.30 6.74 3.21
C PRO A 354 14.84 6.77 3.04
N GLY A 355 15.50 7.81 3.54
CA GLY A 355 16.92 8.06 3.34
C GLY A 355 17.84 7.22 4.26
N PRO A 356 19.16 7.36 4.07
CA PRO A 356 20.17 6.62 4.83
C PRO A 356 20.21 6.99 6.32
N ASP A 357 19.65 8.14 6.69
CA ASP A 357 19.65 8.58 8.08
C ASP A 357 18.49 7.98 8.90
N MET A 358 17.59 7.21 8.27
CA MET A 358 16.45 6.58 8.94
C MET A 358 16.20 5.15 8.46
N MET A 359 15.16 4.93 7.66
CA MET A 359 14.72 3.57 7.31
C MET A 359 15.55 2.95 6.18
N GLY A 360 16.37 3.75 5.50
CA GLY A 360 17.40 3.29 4.56
C GLY A 360 18.78 3.15 5.19
N HIS A 361 18.89 3.16 6.53
CA HIS A 361 20.17 3.09 7.23
C HIS A 361 20.88 1.75 6.97
N PRO A 362 22.19 1.75 6.66
CA PRO A 362 22.92 0.54 6.25
C PRO A 362 22.98 -0.55 7.33
N ASP A 363 22.85 -0.16 8.60
CA ASP A 363 22.87 -1.10 9.73
C ASP A 363 21.53 -1.82 9.96
N LEU A 364 20.47 -1.43 9.26
CA LEU A 364 19.16 -2.11 9.35
C LEU A 364 19.13 -3.31 8.41
N SER A 365 18.66 -4.45 8.91
CA SER A 365 18.48 -5.64 8.09
C SER A 365 17.36 -5.44 7.03
N PRO A 366 17.35 -6.23 5.94
CA PRO A 366 16.24 -6.18 4.97
C PRO A 366 14.87 -6.51 5.59
N GLU A 367 14.84 -7.21 6.74
CA GLU A 367 13.60 -7.49 7.48
C GLU A 367 13.02 -6.23 8.15
N ALA A 368 13.87 -5.26 8.48
CA ALA A 368 13.46 -3.93 8.99
C ALA A 368 13.15 -2.93 7.86
N GLY A 369 13.40 -3.30 6.61
CA GLY A 369 13.20 -2.43 5.45
C GLY A 369 11.73 -2.04 5.22
N VAL A 370 11.49 -0.76 4.95
CA VAL A 370 10.17 -0.20 4.60
C VAL A 370 9.89 -0.18 3.09
N SER A 371 10.81 -0.64 2.25
CA SER A 371 10.69 -0.52 0.79
C SER A 371 9.46 -1.24 0.20
N GLY A 372 8.90 -2.23 0.92
CA GLY A 372 7.67 -2.92 0.54
C GLY A 372 6.41 -2.39 1.22
N LEU A 373 6.50 -1.33 2.02
CA LEU A 373 5.37 -0.70 2.70
C LEU A 373 4.84 0.50 1.92
N GLU A 374 3.60 0.88 2.20
CA GLU A 374 2.98 2.06 1.62
C GLU A 374 3.71 3.35 2.02
N PRO A 375 3.62 4.44 1.24
CA PRO A 375 4.16 5.73 1.63
C PRO A 375 3.54 6.24 2.95
N LEU A 376 4.33 6.95 3.78
CA LEU A 376 3.84 7.53 5.04
C LEU A 376 2.64 8.46 4.86
N LEU A 377 2.62 9.20 3.75
CA LEU A 377 1.53 10.09 3.38
C LEU A 377 1.09 9.71 1.97
N ALA A 378 -0.22 9.63 1.77
CA ALA A 378 -0.82 9.43 0.48
C ALA A 378 -0.40 10.56 -0.49
N PRO A 379 -0.23 10.27 -1.79
CA PRO A 379 0.21 11.27 -2.77
C PRO A 379 -0.74 12.47 -2.85
N GLU A 380 -2.03 12.29 -2.59
CA GLU A 380 -3.02 13.37 -2.52
C GLU A 380 -2.76 14.32 -1.35
N VAL A 381 -2.33 13.79 -0.20
CA VAL A 381 -1.99 14.59 0.98
C VAL A 381 -0.70 15.37 0.74
N ILE A 382 0.31 14.72 0.12
CA ILE A 382 1.55 15.39 -0.29
C ILE A 382 1.22 16.53 -1.26
N GLU A 383 0.37 16.28 -2.25
CA GLU A 383 -0.04 17.29 -3.21
C GLU A 383 -0.70 18.49 -2.52
N GLN A 384 -1.58 18.23 -1.55
CA GLN A 384 -2.24 19.28 -0.79
C GLN A 384 -1.24 20.10 0.03
N LEU A 385 -0.28 19.45 0.68
CA LEU A 385 0.79 20.12 1.43
C LEU A 385 1.69 20.97 0.52
N GLU A 386 2.03 20.49 -0.68
CA GLU A 386 2.77 21.27 -1.66
C GLU A 386 2.01 22.53 -2.08
N ARG A 387 0.69 22.44 -2.31
CA ARG A 387 -0.16 23.60 -2.63
C ARG A 387 -0.18 24.60 -1.48
N THR A 388 -0.46 24.14 -0.26
CA THR A 388 -0.50 25.00 0.92
C THR A 388 0.83 25.71 1.16
N TYR A 389 1.96 25.00 1.01
CA TYR A 389 3.27 25.64 1.12
C TYR A 389 3.47 26.75 0.09
N VAL A 390 3.12 26.51 -1.17
CA VAL A 390 3.26 27.51 -2.24
C VAL A 390 2.37 28.72 -1.98
N GLU A 391 1.14 28.53 -1.53
CA GLU A 391 0.23 29.61 -1.14
C GLU A 391 0.78 30.46 0.02
N GLU A 392 1.35 29.82 1.04
CA GLU A 392 1.95 30.52 2.18
C GLU A 392 3.21 31.33 1.78
N VAL A 393 4.04 30.78 0.90
CA VAL A 393 5.24 31.47 0.38
C VAL A 393 4.86 32.60 -0.58
N GLN A 394 3.82 32.41 -1.39
CA GLN A 394 3.37 33.38 -2.40
C GLN A 394 3.11 34.76 -1.79
N ALA A 395 2.40 34.82 -0.65
CA ALA A 395 2.10 36.09 0.02
C ALA A 395 3.39 36.85 0.42
N SER A 396 4.37 36.11 0.94
CA SER A 396 5.67 36.68 1.32
C SER A 396 6.42 37.18 0.09
N VAL A 397 6.51 36.36 -0.96
CA VAL A 397 7.16 36.73 -2.23
C VAL A 397 6.51 37.97 -2.83
N ALA A 398 5.19 38.02 -2.92
CA ALA A 398 4.45 39.17 -3.43
C ALA A 398 4.78 40.46 -2.66
N GLU A 399 4.85 40.40 -1.33
CA GLU A 399 5.23 41.55 -0.49
C GLU A 399 6.67 42.02 -0.79
N TRP A 400 7.62 41.08 -0.86
CA TRP A 400 9.02 41.40 -1.17
C TRP A 400 9.18 42.02 -2.56
N LEU A 401 8.50 41.47 -3.59
CA LEU A 401 8.53 42.02 -4.95
C LEU A 401 7.92 43.42 -5.02
N GLN A 402 6.82 43.66 -4.32
CA GLN A 402 6.19 44.99 -4.24
C GLN A 402 7.08 45.99 -3.51
N LYS A 403 7.79 45.56 -2.46
CA LYS A 403 8.77 46.42 -1.76
C LYS A 403 9.94 46.78 -2.67
N ALA A 404 10.52 45.79 -3.38
CA ALA A 404 11.58 46.02 -4.35
C ALA A 404 11.15 47.01 -5.45
N LEU A 405 9.91 46.90 -5.95
CA LEU A 405 9.36 47.85 -6.92
C LEU A 405 9.23 49.27 -6.34
N LYS A 406 8.77 49.42 -5.09
CA LYS A 406 8.66 50.74 -4.45
C LYS A 406 10.02 51.40 -4.27
N GLU A 407 11.03 50.63 -3.90
CA GLU A 407 12.42 51.10 -3.78
C GLU A 407 12.97 51.54 -5.13
N GLU A 408 12.74 50.76 -6.19
CA GLU A 408 13.11 51.11 -7.55
C GLU A 408 12.42 52.40 -8.04
N VAL A 409 11.12 52.55 -7.79
CA VAL A 409 10.39 53.78 -8.14
C VAL A 409 10.95 55.00 -7.40
N ALA A 410 11.34 54.84 -6.13
CA ALA A 410 11.96 55.92 -5.36
C ALA A 410 13.34 56.32 -5.94
N GLU A 411 14.09 55.35 -6.48
CA GLU A 411 15.37 55.59 -7.16
C GLU A 411 15.21 56.53 -8.35
N TRP A 412 14.15 56.34 -9.14
CA TRP A 412 13.93 57.12 -10.36
C TRP A 412 13.76 58.63 -10.14
N PHE A 413 13.47 59.07 -8.91
CA PHE A 413 13.33 60.49 -8.54
C PHE A 413 14.57 61.07 -7.85
N ARG A 414 15.67 60.32 -7.76
CA ARG A 414 16.95 60.84 -7.22
C ARG A 414 17.61 61.84 -8.17
N GLN A 415 18.49 62.65 -7.58
CA GLN A 415 19.32 63.63 -8.29
C GLN A 415 20.55 63.01 -8.97
N GLN A 416 20.75 61.70 -8.85
CA GLN A 416 21.88 60.98 -9.40
C GLN A 416 21.41 60.13 -10.59
N GLU A 417 22.31 59.92 -11.55
CA GLU A 417 22.09 58.97 -12.65
C GLU A 417 22.04 57.53 -12.12
N PRO A 418 21.39 56.60 -12.87
CA PRO A 418 21.41 55.19 -12.50
C PRO A 418 22.85 54.67 -12.41
N GLU A 419 23.08 53.76 -11.47
CA GLU A 419 24.37 53.08 -11.36
C GLU A 419 24.73 52.35 -12.66
N THR A 420 26.02 52.22 -12.95
CA THR A 420 26.50 51.49 -14.13
C THR A 420 27.32 50.27 -13.73
N ASP A 421 27.17 49.19 -14.48
CA ASP A 421 27.98 47.98 -14.33
C ASP A 421 29.43 48.22 -14.81
N PRO A 422 30.39 47.33 -14.53
CA PRO A 422 31.78 47.55 -14.95
C PRO A 422 31.95 47.60 -16.48
N GLU A 423 31.00 47.04 -17.23
CA GLU A 423 30.91 47.17 -18.70
C GLU A 423 30.28 48.50 -19.16
N GLY A 424 29.77 49.31 -18.22
CA GLY A 424 29.24 50.63 -18.46
C GLY A 424 27.75 50.68 -18.78
N PHE A 425 26.97 49.61 -18.61
CA PHE A 425 25.53 49.58 -18.82
C PHE A 425 24.75 50.05 -17.59
N TYR A 426 23.61 50.72 -17.76
CA TYR A 426 22.76 51.11 -16.63
C TYR A 426 22.18 49.89 -15.91
N LEU A 427 22.30 49.88 -14.59
CA LEU A 427 21.79 48.85 -13.70
C LEU A 427 20.47 49.25 -13.07
N SER A 428 19.68 48.23 -12.74
CA SER A 428 18.50 48.36 -11.91
C SER A 428 18.56 47.30 -10.82
N SER A 429 18.44 47.77 -9.59
CA SER A 429 18.39 46.93 -8.40
C SER A 429 17.21 45.95 -8.45
N LEU A 430 16.07 46.38 -9.02
CA LEU A 430 14.86 45.58 -9.13
C LEU A 430 15.11 44.23 -9.80
N SER A 431 15.73 44.22 -10.98
CA SER A 431 15.94 42.97 -11.74
C SER A 431 16.78 41.95 -10.96
N SER A 432 17.84 42.40 -10.29
CA SER A 432 18.71 41.53 -9.48
C SER A 432 18.00 40.95 -8.25
N ILE A 433 17.24 41.78 -7.53
CA ILE A 433 16.51 41.39 -6.32
C ILE A 433 15.41 40.37 -6.66
N VAL A 434 14.65 40.63 -7.74
CA VAL A 434 13.58 39.76 -8.21
C VAL A 434 14.13 38.38 -8.58
N LEU A 435 15.21 38.33 -9.37
CA LEU A 435 15.86 37.07 -9.76
C LEU A 435 16.34 36.31 -8.53
N GLN A 436 17.00 36.98 -7.60
CA GLN A 436 17.52 36.37 -6.38
C GLN A 436 16.41 35.74 -5.53
N ILE A 437 15.33 36.47 -5.27
CA ILE A 437 14.21 35.96 -4.46
C ILE A 437 13.56 34.75 -5.13
N LEU A 438 13.26 34.83 -6.42
CA LEU A 438 12.55 33.77 -7.13
C LEU A 438 13.42 32.52 -7.31
N ASP A 439 14.68 32.69 -7.73
CA ASP A 439 15.61 31.57 -7.95
C ASP A 439 15.90 30.81 -6.65
N GLU A 440 16.10 31.50 -5.52
CA GLU A 440 16.34 30.87 -4.22
C GLU A 440 15.16 29.97 -3.80
N ASN A 441 13.92 30.48 -3.90
CA ASN A 441 12.73 29.69 -3.57
C ASN A 441 12.56 28.46 -4.49
N ILE A 442 12.91 28.60 -5.77
CA ILE A 442 12.88 27.49 -6.75
C ILE A 442 13.98 26.45 -6.46
N ARG A 443 15.17 26.87 -6.02
CA ARG A 443 16.26 25.96 -5.65
C ARG A 443 15.95 25.19 -4.38
N VAL A 444 15.44 25.87 -3.35
CA VAL A 444 15.07 25.25 -2.07
C VAL A 444 14.02 24.17 -2.25
N THR A 445 13.01 24.41 -3.10
CA THR A 445 11.96 23.42 -3.40
C THR A 445 12.46 22.22 -4.20
N ALA A 446 13.52 22.37 -5.00
CA ALA A 446 14.14 21.27 -5.73
C ALA A 446 14.77 20.20 -4.83
N LEU A 447 15.16 20.58 -3.61
CA LEU A 447 15.69 19.64 -2.61
C LEU A 447 14.62 18.67 -2.10
N VAL A 448 13.34 19.04 -2.19
CA VAL A 448 12.21 18.28 -1.66
C VAL A 448 11.60 17.39 -2.74
N SER A 449 11.05 17.96 -3.81
CA SER A 449 10.42 17.18 -4.89
C SER A 449 10.40 17.95 -6.21
N PRO A 450 10.46 17.26 -7.36
CA PRO A 450 10.29 17.89 -8.67
C PRO A 450 8.89 18.53 -8.84
N SER A 451 7.86 17.92 -8.25
CA SER A 451 6.48 18.44 -8.27
C SER A 451 6.36 19.77 -7.53
N LEU A 452 6.96 19.89 -6.35
CA LEU A 452 6.98 21.14 -5.59
C LEU A 452 7.75 22.22 -6.33
N GLN A 453 8.91 21.87 -6.91
CA GLN A 453 9.69 22.79 -7.73
C GLN A 453 8.88 23.34 -8.91
N LEU A 454 8.13 22.47 -9.60
CA LEU A 454 7.28 22.89 -10.72
C LEU A 454 6.19 23.88 -10.27
N ARG A 455 5.51 23.60 -9.15
CA ARG A 455 4.51 24.54 -8.59
C ARG A 455 5.14 25.87 -8.19
N MET A 456 6.32 25.84 -7.58
CA MET A 456 7.07 27.05 -7.22
C MET A 456 7.44 27.88 -8.44
N ARG A 457 7.86 27.24 -9.55
CA ARG A 457 8.11 27.92 -10.83
C ARG A 457 6.83 28.56 -11.40
N GLN A 458 5.70 27.86 -11.32
CA GLN A 458 4.42 28.40 -11.79
C GLN A 458 3.99 29.62 -10.97
N MET A 459 4.12 29.57 -9.65
CA MET A 459 3.87 30.72 -8.78
C MET A 459 4.83 31.87 -9.09
N ALA A 460 6.12 31.61 -9.26
CA ALA A 460 7.11 32.62 -9.60
C ALA A 460 6.79 33.34 -10.92
N LEU A 461 6.30 32.62 -11.94
CA LEU A 461 5.85 33.22 -13.20
C LEU A 461 4.62 34.11 -12.99
N GLU A 462 3.68 33.69 -12.16
CA GLU A 462 2.48 34.48 -11.86
C GLU A 462 2.82 35.76 -11.09
N GLU A 463 3.66 35.68 -10.07
CA GLU A 463 4.13 36.86 -9.32
C GLU A 463 5.02 37.79 -10.16
N LEU A 464 5.80 37.23 -11.09
CA LEU A 464 6.54 38.06 -12.03
C LEU A 464 5.58 38.78 -13.00
N ARG A 465 4.49 38.13 -13.41
CA ARG A 465 3.43 38.77 -14.21
C ARG A 465 2.75 39.91 -13.46
N THR A 466 2.42 39.75 -12.17
CA THR A 466 1.83 40.83 -11.35
C THR A 466 2.82 41.98 -11.16
N LEU A 467 4.11 41.68 -10.97
CA LEU A 467 5.18 42.68 -10.90
C LEU A 467 5.29 43.48 -12.21
N LEU A 468 5.28 42.82 -13.38
CA LEU A 468 5.38 43.49 -14.68
C LEU A 468 4.23 44.47 -14.93
N HIS A 469 3.00 44.11 -14.55
CA HIS A 469 1.85 45.02 -14.61
C HIS A 469 2.00 46.21 -13.65
N SER A 470 2.53 45.96 -12.45
CA SER A 470 2.79 47.02 -11.46
C SER A 470 3.88 47.98 -11.94
N LEU A 471 4.94 47.46 -12.55
CA LEU A 471 6.03 48.20 -13.17
C LEU A 471 5.53 49.04 -14.36
N ASP A 472 4.67 48.46 -15.22
CA ASP A 472 4.02 49.20 -16.30
C ASP A 472 3.26 50.41 -15.75
N LYS A 473 2.44 50.22 -14.72
CA LYS A 473 1.68 51.31 -14.08
C LYS A 473 2.61 52.37 -13.49
N ALA A 474 3.67 51.96 -12.81
CA ALA A 474 4.67 52.86 -12.23
C ALA A 474 5.38 53.70 -13.30
N LEU A 475 5.79 53.10 -14.43
CA LEU A 475 6.35 53.84 -15.57
C LEU A 475 5.37 54.83 -16.18
N GLY A 476 4.07 54.51 -16.18
CA GLY A 476 3.03 55.44 -16.59
C GLY A 476 2.94 56.67 -15.68
N GLN A 477 3.02 56.47 -14.36
CA GLN A 477 3.05 57.56 -13.38
C GLN A 477 4.34 58.38 -13.49
N PHE A 478 5.47 57.71 -13.66
CA PHE A 478 6.78 58.34 -13.88
C PHE A 478 6.77 59.30 -15.08
N ALA A 479 6.22 58.84 -16.22
CA ALA A 479 6.04 59.68 -17.39
C ALA A 479 5.07 60.85 -17.16
N GLN A 480 4.01 60.63 -16.39
CA GLN A 480 3.05 61.68 -16.07
C GLN A 480 3.65 62.79 -15.21
N GLU A 481 4.48 62.45 -14.22
CA GLU A 481 5.19 63.45 -13.40
C GLU A 481 6.19 64.24 -14.25
N HIS A 482 6.95 63.59 -15.13
CA HIS A 482 7.86 64.27 -16.06
C HIS A 482 7.15 65.26 -17.00
N ARG A 483 5.93 64.94 -17.42
CA ARG A 483 5.11 65.84 -18.25
C ARG A 483 4.59 67.04 -17.47
N LYS A 484 4.33 66.91 -16.17
CA LYS A 484 3.90 68.02 -15.30
C LYS A 484 5.05 68.96 -14.98
N ASP A 485 6.21 68.41 -14.66
CA ASP A 485 7.42 69.14 -14.33
C ASP A 485 8.63 68.53 -15.05
N LYS A 486 9.16 69.24 -16.04
CA LYS A 486 10.31 68.77 -16.82
C LYS A 486 11.59 68.63 -16.00
N ALA A 487 11.68 69.25 -14.82
CA ALA A 487 12.80 69.10 -13.91
C ALA A 487 12.69 67.86 -13.00
N ARG A 488 11.52 67.19 -12.97
CA ARG A 488 11.24 66.04 -12.10
C ARG A 488 10.57 64.92 -12.86
N PRO A 489 11.24 63.77 -13.06
CA PRO A 489 12.55 63.34 -12.54
C PRO A 489 13.73 64.00 -13.27
N CYS A 490 14.86 64.17 -12.57
CA CYS A 490 16.04 64.85 -13.09
C CYS A 490 16.77 64.06 -14.20
N HIS A 491 16.71 62.72 -14.14
CA HIS A 491 17.36 61.82 -15.09
C HIS A 491 16.35 60.90 -15.80
N TYR A 492 15.33 61.49 -16.44
CA TYR A 492 14.22 60.76 -17.07
C TYR A 492 14.68 59.68 -18.08
N VAL A 493 15.51 60.06 -19.07
CA VAL A 493 15.98 59.13 -20.11
C VAL A 493 16.91 58.04 -19.56
N PRO A 494 17.94 58.34 -18.73
CA PRO A 494 18.76 57.30 -18.11
C PRO A 494 17.96 56.25 -17.33
N TYR A 495 16.96 56.64 -16.53
CA TYR A 495 16.14 55.67 -15.80
C TYR A 495 15.23 54.84 -16.74
N LEU A 496 14.70 55.40 -17.84
CA LEU A 496 13.99 54.60 -18.85
C LEU A 496 14.90 53.56 -19.53
N LEU A 497 16.16 53.91 -19.78
CA LEU A 497 17.15 52.98 -20.33
C LEU A 497 17.53 51.88 -19.31
N SER A 498 17.64 52.22 -18.02
CA SER A 498 17.83 51.23 -16.94
C SER A 498 16.64 50.25 -16.84
N ALA A 499 15.40 50.76 -16.99
CA ALA A 499 14.20 49.93 -17.02
C ALA A 499 14.17 49.00 -18.23
N LEU A 500 14.69 49.44 -19.39
CA LEU A 500 14.83 48.60 -20.57
C LEU A 500 15.88 47.49 -20.39
N ASN A 501 17.00 47.80 -19.75
CA ASN A 501 18.00 46.78 -19.36
C ASN A 501 17.39 45.77 -18.38
N SER A 502 16.60 46.23 -17.42
CA SER A 502 15.88 45.38 -16.46
C SER A 502 14.92 44.44 -17.16
N HIS A 503 14.17 44.94 -18.14
CA HIS A 503 13.28 44.14 -18.97
C HIS A 503 14.04 43.00 -19.67
N ASN A 504 15.22 43.28 -20.25
CA ASN A 504 16.03 42.26 -20.90
C ASN A 504 16.46 41.15 -19.91
N VAL A 505 16.88 41.52 -18.70
CA VAL A 505 17.24 40.57 -17.63
C VAL A 505 16.03 39.71 -17.23
N LEU A 506 14.88 40.34 -16.96
CA LEU A 506 13.65 39.62 -16.60
C LEU A 506 13.16 38.71 -17.73
N SER A 507 13.29 39.14 -18.98
CA SER A 507 12.97 38.35 -20.17
C SER A 507 13.82 37.08 -20.25
N SER A 508 15.14 37.21 -20.05
CA SER A 508 16.05 36.06 -20.03
C SER A 508 15.72 35.06 -18.92
N PHE A 509 15.35 35.56 -17.73
CA PHE A 509 14.95 34.72 -16.61
C PHE A 509 13.64 33.97 -16.88
N ILE A 510 12.65 34.63 -17.48
CA ILE A 510 11.39 33.99 -17.88
C ILE A 510 11.63 32.85 -18.88
N SER A 511 12.53 33.05 -19.85
CA SER A 511 12.92 31.98 -20.78
C SER A 511 13.54 30.78 -20.09
N LEU A 512 14.30 30.98 -18.99
CA LEU A 512 14.89 29.89 -18.20
C LEU A 512 13.85 29.15 -17.33
N LEU A 513 12.79 29.84 -16.91
CA LEU A 513 11.74 29.28 -16.06
C LEU A 513 10.68 28.47 -16.83
N GLN A 514 10.57 28.66 -18.14
CA GLN A 514 9.61 27.94 -18.96
C GLN A 514 10.04 26.48 -19.16
N PRO A 515 9.21 25.49 -18.78
CA PRO A 515 9.48 24.08 -19.11
C PRO A 515 9.32 23.86 -20.61
N GLU A 516 10.20 23.08 -21.25
CA GLU A 516 10.14 22.75 -22.68
C GLU A 516 8.83 22.03 -23.09
N GLU A 517 8.04 21.50 -22.16
CA GLU A 517 6.93 20.59 -22.45
C GLU A 517 5.51 21.05 -22.01
N ALA A 518 5.31 22.27 -21.50
CA ALA A 518 4.00 22.64 -20.94
C ALA A 518 3.01 23.24 -21.96
N SER A 519 1.93 22.50 -22.28
CA SER A 519 0.74 22.93 -23.04
C SER A 519 -0.17 23.94 -22.29
N SER A 520 0.40 24.79 -21.44
CA SER A 520 -0.31 25.77 -20.62
C SER A 520 -0.41 27.13 -21.33
N PRO A 521 -1.50 27.92 -21.12
CA PRO A 521 -1.60 29.28 -21.65
C PRO A 521 -0.80 30.33 -20.85
N ALA A 522 -0.32 30.02 -19.65
CA ALA A 522 0.44 30.96 -18.79
C ALA A 522 1.73 31.53 -19.42
N PRO A 523 2.54 30.76 -20.18
CA PRO A 523 3.72 31.27 -20.90
C PRO A 523 3.37 32.37 -21.90
N SER A 524 2.18 32.30 -22.51
CA SER A 524 1.74 33.31 -23.49
C SER A 524 1.39 34.65 -22.84
N LEU A 525 0.80 34.63 -21.63
CA LEU A 525 0.36 35.83 -20.93
C LEU A 525 1.54 36.65 -20.38
N ILE A 526 2.53 36.00 -19.80
CA ILE A 526 3.72 36.71 -19.29
C ILE A 526 4.58 37.27 -20.44
N ALA A 527 4.69 36.54 -21.56
CA ALA A 527 5.36 37.03 -22.76
C ALA A 527 4.65 38.26 -23.36
N THR A 528 3.31 38.28 -23.35
CA THR A 528 2.56 39.49 -23.74
C THR A 528 2.80 40.66 -22.79
N ALA A 529 2.83 40.45 -21.47
CA ALA A 529 3.11 41.50 -20.49
C ALA A 529 4.52 42.10 -20.69
N LEU A 530 5.54 41.26 -20.89
CA LEU A 530 6.90 41.70 -21.24
C LEU A 530 6.92 42.53 -22.52
N THR A 531 6.24 42.08 -23.57
CA THR A 531 6.21 42.78 -24.86
C THR A 531 5.53 44.15 -24.72
N MET A 532 4.44 44.22 -23.95
CA MET A 532 3.73 45.46 -23.68
C MET A 532 4.59 46.45 -22.90
N LEU A 533 5.30 45.97 -21.87
CA LEU A 533 6.23 46.77 -21.09
C LEU A 533 7.35 47.34 -21.97
N GLN A 534 7.98 46.52 -22.80
CA GLN A 534 9.03 46.96 -23.75
C GLN A 534 8.51 48.03 -24.69
N ARG A 535 7.35 47.81 -25.33
CA ARG A 535 6.74 48.80 -26.24
C ARG A 535 6.45 50.11 -25.52
N LYS A 536 6.00 50.06 -24.27
CA LYS A 536 5.73 51.27 -23.48
C LYS A 536 7.02 52.04 -23.20
N ILE A 537 8.08 51.37 -22.73
CA ILE A 537 9.37 52.02 -22.47
C ILE A 537 9.91 52.66 -23.76
N CYS A 538 9.92 51.93 -24.87
CA CYS A 538 10.35 52.46 -26.17
C CYS A 538 9.50 53.64 -26.63
N ARG A 539 8.17 53.58 -26.44
CA ARG A 539 7.27 54.69 -26.77
C ARG A 539 7.58 55.93 -25.93
N LEU A 540 7.82 55.79 -24.63
CA LEU A 540 8.16 56.90 -23.75
C LEU A 540 9.50 57.56 -24.14
N LEU A 541 10.50 56.75 -24.54
CA LEU A 541 11.77 57.25 -25.07
C LEU A 541 11.57 58.02 -26.39
N LEU A 542 10.77 57.49 -27.31
CA LEU A 542 10.47 58.13 -28.60
C LEU A 542 9.66 59.43 -28.43
N GLU A 543 8.68 59.46 -27.52
CA GLU A 543 7.92 60.66 -27.18
C GLU A 543 8.85 61.76 -26.66
N GLN A 544 9.78 61.43 -25.76
CA GLN A 544 10.77 62.39 -25.26
C GLN A 544 11.69 62.92 -26.36
N LEU A 545 12.18 62.04 -27.24
CA LEU A 545 12.99 62.45 -28.39
C LEU A 545 12.21 63.39 -29.32
N LEU A 546 10.96 63.08 -29.62
CA LEU A 546 10.11 63.89 -30.49
C LEU A 546 9.85 65.27 -29.89
N GLU A 547 9.61 65.36 -28.58
CA GLU A 547 9.44 66.63 -27.86
C GLU A 547 10.73 67.49 -27.91
N GLU A 548 11.92 66.88 -27.74
CA GLU A 548 13.20 67.60 -27.86
C GLU A 548 13.51 68.05 -29.29
N LEU A 549 13.03 67.32 -30.31
CA LEU A 549 13.20 67.66 -31.71
C LEU A 549 12.13 68.61 -32.26
N GLN A 550 11.01 68.81 -31.57
CA GLN A 550 9.92 69.67 -32.04
C GLN A 550 10.35 71.13 -32.25
N PRO A 551 11.09 71.79 -31.33
CA PRO A 551 11.59 73.15 -31.54
C PRO A 551 12.46 73.30 -32.81
N PRO A 552 13.53 72.50 -33.03
CA PRO A 552 14.32 72.62 -34.25
C PRO A 552 13.56 72.21 -35.52
N PHE A 553 12.57 71.31 -35.42
CA PHE A 553 11.71 70.96 -36.56
C PHE A 553 10.82 72.12 -37.04
N THR A 554 10.45 73.06 -36.17
CA THR A 554 9.71 74.26 -36.60
C THR A 554 10.57 75.27 -37.37
N VAL A 555 11.90 75.19 -37.22
CA VAL A 555 12.87 76.04 -37.92
C VAL A 555 13.28 75.42 -39.26
N LEU A 556 13.19 74.09 -39.38
CA LEU A 556 13.41 73.37 -40.63
C LEU A 556 12.38 73.79 -41.70
N LEU A 557 12.84 73.93 -42.95
CA LEU A 557 12.04 74.43 -44.09
C LEU A 557 11.59 75.90 -43.97
N SER A 558 12.11 76.66 -42.99
CA SER A 558 11.89 78.11 -42.88
C SER A 558 12.94 78.93 -43.64
N HIS A 559 12.69 80.23 -43.86
CA HIS A 559 13.68 81.14 -44.46
C HIS A 559 15.00 81.19 -43.66
N GLN A 560 14.93 81.03 -42.33
CA GLN A 560 16.10 81.01 -41.45
C GLN A 560 17.03 79.82 -41.71
N TRP A 561 16.46 78.69 -42.15
CA TRP A 561 17.21 77.49 -42.53
C TRP A 561 17.94 77.68 -43.87
N LEU A 562 17.31 78.35 -44.84
CA LEU A 562 17.91 78.64 -46.16
C LEU A 562 19.04 79.68 -46.08
N THR A 563 19.00 80.60 -45.11
CA THR A 563 20.02 81.66 -44.94
C THR A 563 21.24 81.24 -44.11
N GLY A 564 21.35 79.96 -43.71
CA GLY A 564 22.61 79.39 -43.18
C GLY A 564 22.83 79.49 -41.67
N ALA A 565 21.80 79.74 -40.86
CA ALA A 565 21.96 79.86 -39.40
C ALA A 565 21.98 78.49 -38.67
N GLU A 566 22.93 77.60 -38.97
CA GLU A 566 23.28 76.40 -38.17
C GLU A 566 22.13 75.53 -37.56
N PRO A 567 20.88 75.42 -38.08
CA PRO A 567 19.82 74.73 -37.34
C PRO A 567 20.01 73.19 -37.41
N GLY A 568 20.70 72.73 -38.45
CA GLY A 568 21.04 71.33 -38.68
C GLY A 568 22.15 70.81 -37.75
N ALA A 569 23.16 71.64 -37.43
CA ALA A 569 24.24 71.25 -36.53
C ALA A 569 23.71 70.98 -35.11
N GLY A 570 22.87 71.88 -34.58
CA GLY A 570 22.22 71.70 -33.28
C GLY A 570 21.28 70.48 -33.23
N LEU A 571 20.59 70.15 -34.33
CA LEU A 571 19.77 68.94 -34.41
C LEU A 571 20.62 67.67 -34.43
N CYS A 572 21.73 67.67 -35.17
CA CYS A 572 22.69 66.57 -35.16
C CYS A 572 23.34 66.39 -33.78
N GLU A 573 23.73 67.47 -33.10
CA GLU A 573 24.29 67.41 -31.75
C GLU A 573 23.27 66.86 -30.73
N LEU A 574 22.01 67.29 -30.81
CA LEU A 574 20.94 66.78 -29.95
C LEU A 574 20.70 65.28 -30.18
N LEU A 575 20.61 64.85 -31.45
CA LEU A 575 20.49 63.44 -31.81
C LEU A 575 21.70 62.63 -31.33
N VAL A 576 22.93 63.11 -31.53
CA VAL A 576 24.15 62.44 -31.07
C VAL A 576 24.14 62.31 -29.54
N LYS A 577 23.76 63.37 -28.82
CA LYS A 577 23.66 63.35 -27.36
C LYS A 577 22.61 62.34 -26.88
N PHE A 578 21.42 62.34 -27.47
CA PHE A 578 20.35 61.41 -27.13
C PHE A 578 20.74 59.96 -27.46
N CYS A 579 21.26 59.71 -28.67
CA CYS A 579 21.71 58.41 -29.13
C CYS A 579 22.93 57.89 -28.32
N SER A 580 23.79 58.77 -27.80
CA SER A 580 24.91 58.37 -26.95
C SER A 580 24.44 57.65 -25.68
N GLY A 581 23.25 57.97 -25.15
CA GLY A 581 22.64 57.25 -24.04
C GLY A 581 22.34 55.78 -24.34
N PHE A 582 22.04 55.43 -25.60
CA PHE A 582 21.75 54.05 -26.00
C PHE A 582 23.00 53.16 -25.97
N SER A 583 24.21 53.73 -25.94
CA SER A 583 25.44 52.96 -25.70
C SER A 583 25.45 52.26 -24.33
N ARG A 584 24.64 52.76 -23.39
CA ARG A 584 24.45 52.22 -22.04
C ARG A 584 23.38 51.11 -21.97
N LEU A 585 22.81 50.70 -23.11
CA LEU A 585 21.88 49.56 -23.20
C LEU A 585 22.62 48.25 -23.46
N ARG A 586 22.22 47.20 -22.75
CA ARG A 586 22.63 45.84 -23.09
C ARG A 586 21.93 45.40 -24.38
N SER A 587 22.70 44.90 -25.34
CA SER A 587 22.15 44.16 -26.47
C SER A 587 21.33 42.97 -25.93
N PRO A 588 20.18 42.60 -26.53
CA PRO A 588 19.45 41.40 -26.15
C PRO A 588 20.31 40.18 -26.52
N MET A 589 21.24 39.81 -25.64
CA MET A 589 22.02 38.60 -25.78
C MET A 589 21.30 37.44 -25.12
N VAL A 590 21.06 36.42 -25.93
CA VAL A 590 20.95 35.02 -25.53
C VAL A 590 22.33 34.61 -24.99
N GLN A 591 22.64 34.98 -23.75
CA GLN A 591 23.78 34.43 -23.02
C GLN A 591 23.37 34.13 -21.59
N VAL A 592 23.29 32.82 -21.32
CA VAL A 592 23.26 32.22 -19.99
C VAL A 592 24.37 32.86 -19.14
N PRO A 593 24.10 33.35 -17.92
CA PRO A 593 25.16 33.81 -17.06
C PRO A 593 25.98 32.61 -16.59
N ALA A 594 27.11 32.36 -17.25
CA ALA A 594 28.21 31.63 -16.68
C ALA A 594 28.83 32.51 -15.58
N GLY A 595 28.71 32.07 -14.33
CA GLY A 595 29.57 32.49 -13.23
C GLY A 595 29.32 33.90 -12.67
N TYR A 596 28.33 34.03 -11.78
CA TYR A 596 28.54 34.90 -10.62
C TYR A 596 29.42 34.15 -9.61
N PRO A 597 30.45 34.78 -9.03
CA PRO A 597 31.23 34.16 -7.97
C PRO A 597 30.32 33.90 -6.77
N MET A 598 30.12 32.63 -6.48
CA MET A 598 29.42 32.10 -5.32
C MET A 598 30.11 32.64 -4.06
N GLY A 599 29.49 33.63 -3.41
CA GLY A 599 29.71 33.87 -1.97
C GLY A 599 29.15 32.68 -1.17
N PRO A 600 29.62 32.44 0.06
CA PRO A 600 29.16 31.30 0.85
C PRO A 600 27.64 31.39 1.09
N PRO A 601 26.96 30.24 1.28
CA PRO A 601 25.51 30.21 1.49
C PRO A 601 25.15 31.04 2.73
N PHE A 602 24.42 32.13 2.50
CA PHE A 602 23.83 32.92 3.58
C PHE A 602 22.58 32.19 4.10
N SER A 603 22.53 31.96 5.41
CA SER A 603 21.35 31.45 6.12
C SER A 603 20.10 32.29 5.78
N PRO A 604 18.90 31.71 5.60
CA PRO A 604 17.72 32.36 5.02
C PRO A 604 17.05 33.45 5.89
N PHE A 605 17.74 34.02 6.86
CA PHE A 605 17.22 35.11 7.70
C PHE A 605 18.31 36.14 8.01
N HIS A 606 18.72 36.95 7.02
CA HIS A 606 19.26 38.29 7.25
C HIS A 606 19.21 39.14 5.96
N PRO A 607 18.60 40.34 5.96
CA PRO A 607 18.73 41.31 4.87
C PRO A 607 20.10 42.01 4.89
N PRO A 608 20.61 42.50 3.74
CA PRO A 608 21.90 43.19 3.68
C PRO A 608 21.84 44.52 4.46
N THR A 609 22.81 44.69 5.36
CA THR A 609 22.92 45.84 6.27
C THR A 609 23.56 47.04 5.57
N ARG A 610 22.75 48.08 5.32
CA ARG A 610 23.17 49.47 5.56
C ARG A 610 22.04 50.25 6.23
N GLY A 611 22.16 50.39 7.56
CA GLY A 611 21.59 51.50 8.32
C GLY A 611 20.15 51.40 8.81
N TRP A 612 19.71 50.31 9.45
CA TRP A 612 18.39 50.27 10.12
C TRP A 612 18.48 49.65 11.52
N ASN A 613 17.87 50.31 12.50
CA ASN A 613 18.04 50.20 13.96
C ASN A 613 17.54 48.84 14.55
N PRO A 614 18.20 48.20 15.54
CA PRO A 614 18.02 46.77 15.83
C PRO A 614 17.08 46.41 17.01
N SER A 615 16.10 47.24 17.38
CA SER A 615 15.35 47.06 18.64
C SER A 615 14.02 46.26 18.55
N LEU A 616 13.81 45.40 17.55
CA LEU A 616 12.53 44.69 17.36
C LEU A 616 12.66 43.21 16.97
N TRP A 617 13.68 42.48 17.44
CA TRP A 617 13.80 41.03 17.23
C TRP A 617 13.96 40.27 18.57
N PRO A 618 13.18 39.19 18.82
CA PRO A 618 13.44 38.22 19.89
C PRO A 618 14.58 37.23 19.51
N PRO A 619 15.17 36.49 20.46
CA PRO A 619 16.47 35.84 20.28
C PRO A 619 16.46 34.61 19.37
N SER A 620 17.53 34.47 18.59
CA SER A 620 17.81 33.49 17.54
C SER A 620 18.08 32.07 18.09
N ILE A 621 17.55 31.03 17.43
CA ILE A 621 17.94 29.63 17.63
C ILE A 621 19.01 29.26 16.62
N SER A 622 20.20 28.94 17.14
CA SER A 622 21.36 28.44 16.40
C SER A 622 21.18 26.97 16.03
N LEU A 623 21.21 26.66 14.73
CA LEU A 623 21.42 25.30 14.23
C LEU A 623 22.87 25.18 13.78
N ARG A 624 23.69 24.50 14.60
CA ARG A 624 24.95 23.89 14.17
C ARG A 624 24.59 22.65 13.35
N ALA A 625 25.01 22.60 12.09
CA ALA A 625 25.22 21.35 11.36
C ALA A 625 26.69 20.92 11.53
N PRO A 626 27.00 19.61 11.48
CA PRO A 626 28.28 19.01 11.89
C PRO A 626 29.50 19.47 11.08
#